data_AF-A0A7L2AEF9-F1
#
_entry.id   AF-A0A7L2AEF9-F1
#
_cell.length_a   1.000
_cell.length_b   1.000
_cell.length_c   1.000
_cell.angle_alpha   90.00
_cell.angle_beta   90.00
_cell.angle_gamma   90.00
#
_symmetry.space_group_name_H-M   'P 1'
#
loop_
_entity.id
_entity.type
_entity.pdbx_description
1 polymer ?
#
loop_
_entity_poly.entity_id
_entity_poly.type
_entity_poly.pdbx_seq_one_letter_code
_entity_poly.pdbx_strand_id
1 'polypeptide(L)' 'HTGERPYGCPQCGRSFSVSSALVKHQRTHREGKAHECHQCGKSFTRSSNLVAHQRSHLG' A
#
# COMPACT_ATOMS: atom_id res chain seq x y z
N HIS A 1 25.59 -14.65 -7.42
CA HIS A 1 24.92 -13.61 -6.63
C HIS A 1 23.58 -14.15 -6.13
N THR A 2 23.59 -14.85 -5.00
CA THR A 2 22.37 -15.18 -4.25
C THR A 2 21.93 -13.90 -3.55
N GLY A 3 21.19 -13.05 -4.26
CA GLY A 3 20.62 -11.82 -3.72
C GLY A 3 19.47 -12.13 -2.77
N GLU A 4 19.73 -12.92 -1.73
CA GLU A 4 18.73 -13.29 -0.75
C GLU A 4 18.28 -12.01 -0.01
N ARG A 5 17.00 -11.72 -0.17
CA ARG A 5 16.34 -10.57 0.44
C ARG A 5 15.34 -11.12 1.45
N PRO A 6 15.80 -11.51 2.65
CA PRO A 6 14.97 -12.22 3.63
C PRO A 6 13.81 -11.34 4.14
N TYR A 7 13.88 -10.02 3.96
CA TYR A 7 12.87 -9.09 4.47
C TYR A 7 11.84 -8.75 3.39
N GLY A 8 10.77 -9.54 3.30
CA GLY A 8 9.63 -9.32 2.40
C GLY A 8 8.62 -8.29 2.93
N CYS A 9 8.13 -7.40 2.06
CA CYS A 9 6.98 -6.56 2.37
C CYS A 9 5.66 -7.34 2.18
N PRO A 10 4.84 -7.53 3.23
CA PRO A 10 3.60 -8.30 3.11
C PRO A 10 2.51 -7.59 2.30
N GLN A 11 2.63 -6.27 2.08
CA GLN A 11 1.62 -5.50 1.35
C GLN A 11 1.83 -5.48 -0.17
N CYS A 12 3.06 -5.59 -0.65
CA CYS A 12 3.36 -5.49 -2.09
C CYS A 12 4.36 -6.56 -2.58
N GLY A 13 4.77 -7.49 -1.74
CA GLY A 13 5.72 -8.56 -2.08
C GLY A 13 7.15 -8.10 -2.34
N ARG A 14 7.46 -6.80 -2.16
CA ARG A 14 8.81 -6.28 -2.39
C ARG A 14 9.76 -6.74 -1.30
N SER A 15 10.81 -7.47 -1.67
CA SER A 15 11.82 -7.95 -0.72
C SER A 15 12.91 -6.92 -0.50
N PHE A 16 13.63 -6.98 0.61
CA PHE A 16 14.77 -6.11 0.97
C PHE A 16 15.88 -6.95 1.61
N SER A 17 17.13 -6.51 1.44
CA SER A 17 18.30 -7.17 2.05
C SER A 17 18.47 -6.81 3.53
N VAL A 18 17.88 -5.69 3.98
CA VAL A 18 17.99 -5.20 5.37
C VAL A 18 16.61 -4.80 5.92
N SER A 19 16.40 -5.09 7.21
CA SER A 19 15.14 -4.80 7.91
C SER A 19 14.81 -3.31 7.96
N SER A 20 15.82 -2.44 8.13
CA SER A 20 15.64 -0.98 8.17
C SER A 20 15.07 -0.42 6.86
N ALA A 21 15.45 -0.99 5.71
CA ALA A 21 14.90 -0.62 4.41
C ALA A 21 13.43 -1.08 4.28
N LEU A 22 13.12 -2.29 4.75
CA LEU A 22 11.73 -2.77 4.81
C LEU A 22 10.87 -1.86 5.71
N VAL A 23 11.33 -1.46 6.89
CA VAL A 23 10.56 -0.59 7.79
C VAL A 23 10.33 0.79 7.18
N LYS A 24 11.35 1.42 6.57
CA LYS A 24 11.18 2.69 5.84
C LYS A 24 10.18 2.54 4.69
N HIS A 25 10.25 1.44 3.95
CA HIS A 25 9.29 1.14 2.89
C HIS A 25 7.86 0.90 3.42
N GLN A 26 7.71 0.23 4.55
CA GLN A 26 6.39 0.07 5.17
C GLN A 26 5.77 1.40 5.60
N ARG A 27 6.59 2.42 5.93
CA ARG A 27 6.09 3.79 6.16
C ARG A 27 5.54 4.40 4.88
N THR A 28 6.11 4.13 3.70
CA THR A 28 5.54 4.64 2.44
C THR A 28 4.16 4.06 2.12
N HIS A 29 3.81 2.89 2.64
CA HIS A 29 2.45 2.36 2.54
C HIS A 29 1.49 2.95 3.57
N ARG A 30 2.00 3.42 4.72
CA ARG A 30 1.21 4.17 5.72
C ARG A 30 1.00 5.62 5.30
N GLU A 31 2.02 6.26 4.74
CA GLU A 31 2.04 7.65 4.27
C GLU A 31 1.39 7.76 2.89
N GLY A 32 1.63 6.77 2.03
CA GLY A 32 0.88 6.48 0.82
C GLY A 32 -0.20 5.45 1.09
N LYS A 33 -0.90 5.52 2.23
CA LYS A 33 -2.15 4.77 2.43
C LYS A 33 -3.10 5.30 1.38
N ALA A 34 -3.02 4.69 0.20
CA ALA A 34 -4.01 4.86 -0.82
C ALA A 34 -5.33 4.61 -0.10
N HIS A 35 -6.20 5.60 -0.17
CA HIS A 35 -7.52 5.53 0.41
C HIS A 35 -8.23 4.42 -0.35
N GLU A 36 -8.20 3.21 0.18
CA GLU A 36 -8.73 2.03 -0.48
C GLU A 36 -10.24 1.93 -0.22
N CYS A 37 -10.99 1.66 -1.29
CA CYS A 37 -12.40 1.40 -1.19
C CYS A 37 -12.64 -0.01 -0.68
N HIS A 38 -13.21 -0.15 0.51
CA HIS A 38 -13.50 -1.46 1.09
C HIS A 38 -14.50 -2.30 0.28
N GLN A 39 -15.34 -1.68 -0.55
CA GLN A 39 -16.31 -2.41 -1.38
C GLN A 39 -15.71 -3.03 -2.64
N CYS A 40 -14.65 -2.45 -3.22
CA CYS A 40 -14.12 -2.90 -4.52
C CYS A 40 -12.59 -2.99 -4.59
N GLY A 41 -11.88 -2.69 -3.51
CA GLY A 41 -10.42 -2.71 -3.43
C GLY A 41 -9.71 -1.62 -4.24
N LYS A 42 -10.43 -0.62 -4.77
CA LYS A 42 -9.80 0.46 -5.55
C LYS A 42 -9.04 1.42 -4.64
N SER A 43 -7.79 1.69 -5.01
CA SER A 43 -6.85 2.54 -4.29
C SER A 43 -6.83 3.97 -4.83
N PHE A 44 -6.93 4.98 -3.96
CA PHE A 44 -6.93 6.40 -4.33
C PHE A 44 -5.81 7.18 -3.63
N THR A 45 -5.12 8.07 -4.35
CA THR A 45 -4.03 8.90 -3.81
C THR A 45 -4.52 10.00 -2.85
N ARG A 46 -5.81 10.36 -2.89
CA ARG A 46 -6.43 11.41 -2.06
C ARG A 46 -7.70 10.91 -1.39
N SER A 47 -7.91 11.31 -0.13
CA SER A 47 -9.11 10.97 0.65
C SER A 47 -10.39 11.45 -0.03
N SER A 48 -10.35 12.67 -0.59
CA SER A 48 -11.46 13.26 -1.34
C SER A 48 -11.93 12.38 -2.50
N ASN A 49 -11.00 11.72 -3.19
CA ASN A 49 -11.29 10.89 -4.34
C ASN A 49 -11.91 9.56 -3.90
N LEU A 50 -11.43 8.98 -2.79
CA LEU A 50 -12.09 7.81 -2.20
C LEU A 50 -13.53 8.13 -1.77
N VAL A 51 -13.75 9.25 -1.07
CA VAL A 51 -15.09 9.62 -0.58
C VAL A 51 -16.06 9.85 -1.75
N ALA A 52 -15.62 10.54 -2.81
CA ALA A 52 -16.41 10.70 -4.02
C ALA A 52 -16.71 9.35 -4.68
N HIS A 53 -15.72 8.46 -4.75
CA HIS A 53 -15.91 7.12 -5.29
C HIS A 53 -16.85 6.26 -4.45
N GLN A 54 -16.80 6.33 -3.12
CA GLN A 54 -17.70 5.57 -2.26
C GLN A 54 -19.17 5.91 -2.51
N ARG A 55 -19.47 7.16 -2.90
CA ARG A 55 -20.82 7.58 -3.29
C ARG A 55 -21.30 6.93 -4.59
N SER A 56 -20.39 6.52 -5.49
CA SER A 56 -20.80 5.86 -6.75
C SER A 56 -21.31 4.43 -6.55
N HIS A 57 -21.06 3.82 -5.38
CA HIS A 57 -21.58 2.48 -5.07
C HIS A 57 -22.95 2.48 -4.40
N LEU A 58 -23.39 3.64 -3.92
CA LEU A 58 -24.71 3.83 -3.32
C LEU A 58 -25.77 4.24 -4.35
N GLY A 59 -25.42 4.21 -5.64
CA GLY A 59 -26.29 4.48 -6.77
C GLY A 59 -26.71 3.20 -7.49
#